data_AF-A0A3D5WMT8-F1
#
_entry.id   AF-A0A3D5WMT8-F1
#
_cell.length_a   1.000
_cell.length_b   1.000
_cell.length_c   1.000
_cell.angle_alpha   90.00
_cell.angle_beta   90.00
_cell.angle_gamma   90.00
#
_symmetry.space_group_name_H-M   'P 1'
#
loop_
_entity.id
_entity.type
_entity.pdbx_description
1 polymer ?
#
loop_
_entity_poly.entity_id
_entity_poly.type
_entity_poly.pdbx_seq_one_letter_code
_entity_poly.pdbx_strand_id
1 'polypeptide(L)'
;GVCDHDPRGNCVITEYFAQGTEPTEYCDHHTVANICTASNMLAGSYCPAETVTTGVYVIGGSETTEDAPYLLTDAFLSQTCTVHNEFNSTYTGTNSFPGSTGVNPIGADPAGDASTPDASTTTTDPAATTDQSVDGQ
;
A
#
# COMPACT_ATOMS: atom_id res chain seq x y z
N GLY A 1 12.16 -11.73 12.87
CA GLY A 1 11.82 -12.55 11.68
C GLY A 1 10.41 -12.23 11.28
N VAL A 2 9.68 -13.10 10.59
CA VAL A 2 8.20 -13.04 10.60
C VAL A 2 7.66 -13.91 11.75
N CYS A 3 8.38 -14.97 12.09
CA CYS A 3 7.96 -16.04 12.99
C CYS A 3 8.04 -15.63 14.49
N ASP A 4 8.65 -14.49 14.82
CA ASP A 4 8.62 -13.87 16.17
C ASP A 4 7.36 -13.05 16.44
N HIS A 5 6.57 -12.77 15.40
CA HIS A 5 5.31 -12.04 15.47
C HIS A 5 4.09 -12.93 15.14
N ASP A 6 4.26 -14.26 15.20
CA ASP A 6 3.13 -15.19 15.04
C ASP A 6 2.04 -14.89 16.10
N PRO A 7 0.76 -14.82 15.71
CA PRO A 7 -0.35 -14.55 16.62
C PRO A 7 -0.51 -15.55 17.77
N ARG A 8 0.07 -16.75 17.66
CA ARG A 8 0.14 -17.81 18.70
C ARG A 8 1.27 -17.57 19.70
N GLY A 9 2.14 -16.60 19.45
CA GLY A 9 3.32 -16.28 20.24
C GLY A 9 4.63 -16.44 19.46
N ASN A 10 5.75 -16.07 20.07
CA ASN A 10 7.06 -16.16 19.42
C ASN A 10 7.41 -17.62 19.06
N CYS A 11 7.49 -17.92 17.76
CA CYS A 11 7.86 -19.24 17.22
C CYS A 11 9.35 -19.35 16.88
N VAL A 12 10.18 -18.37 17.20
CA VAL A 12 11.63 -18.44 16.98
C VAL A 12 12.26 -19.38 18.01
N ILE A 13 12.95 -20.40 17.51
CA ILE A 13 13.76 -21.32 18.30
C ILE A 13 15.25 -21.11 18.01
N THR A 14 16.10 -21.39 19.01
CA THR A 14 17.56 -21.37 18.86
C THR A 14 18.08 -22.80 18.98
N GLU A 15 18.71 -23.28 17.91
CA GLU A 15 19.38 -24.57 17.85
C GLU A 15 20.87 -24.37 17.58
N TYR A 16 21.71 -25.31 18.06
CA TYR A 16 23.15 -25.26 17.92
C TYR A 16 23.62 -26.31 16.92
N PHE A 17 24.32 -25.86 15.89
CA PHE A 17 24.83 -26.70 14.81
C PHE A 17 26.36 -26.70 14.81
N ALA A 18 26.97 -27.74 14.23
CA ALA A 18 28.38 -27.67 13.89
C ALA A 18 28.58 -26.58 12.82
N GLN A 19 29.75 -25.93 12.84
CA GLN A 19 30.05 -24.86 11.89
C GLN A 19 29.93 -25.37 10.45
N GLY A 20 29.13 -24.69 9.64
CA GLY A 20 28.88 -25.04 8.24
C GLY A 20 27.76 -26.08 8.04
N THR A 21 27.09 -26.52 9.10
CA THR A 21 25.88 -27.34 9.02
C THR A 21 24.64 -26.60 9.51
N GLU A 22 24.76 -25.29 9.82
CA GLU A 22 23.60 -24.47 10.11
C GLU A 22 22.63 -24.41 8.90
N PRO A 23 21.32 -24.50 9.13
CA PRO A 23 20.33 -24.27 8.08
C PRO A 23 20.53 -22.90 7.41
N THR A 24 20.41 -22.87 6.09
CA THR A 24 20.49 -21.62 5.30
C THR A 24 19.12 -21.13 4.82
N GLU A 25 18.09 -21.96 5.02
CA GLU A 25 16.72 -21.64 4.67
C GLU A 25 16.06 -20.81 5.77
N TYR A 26 15.17 -19.93 5.34
CA TYR A 26 14.34 -19.13 6.22
C TYR A 26 12.94 -19.74 6.31
N CYS A 27 12.28 -19.48 7.43
CA CYS A 27 10.89 -19.84 7.69
C CYS A 27 9.98 -19.44 6.52
N ASP A 28 9.31 -20.43 5.92
CA ASP A 28 8.40 -20.31 4.78
C ASP A 28 6.93 -20.51 5.18
N HIS A 29 6.66 -20.67 6.48
CA HIS A 29 5.32 -20.90 7.03
C HIS A 29 4.61 -19.62 7.48
N HIS A 30 5.34 -18.50 7.61
CA HIS A 30 4.77 -17.23 8.07
C HIS A 30 4.92 -16.16 7.01
N THR A 31 3.84 -15.42 6.79
CA THR A 31 3.83 -14.27 5.88
C THR A 31 3.16 -13.08 6.52
N VAL A 32 3.47 -11.88 6.02
CA VAL A 32 2.81 -10.64 6.40
C VAL A 32 1.73 -10.34 5.38
N ALA A 33 0.53 -10.02 5.84
CA ALA A 33 -0.55 -9.55 4.97
C ALA A 33 -1.19 -8.27 5.51
N ASN A 34 -1.70 -7.48 4.58
CA ASN A 34 -2.44 -6.25 4.86
C ASN A 34 -3.93 -6.52 4.68
N ILE A 35 -4.71 -6.27 5.72
CA ILE A 35 -6.15 -6.53 5.75
C ILE A 35 -6.90 -5.21 5.84
N CYS A 36 -7.92 -5.05 5.02
CA CYS A 36 -8.88 -3.96 5.15
C CYS A 36 -9.82 -4.26 6.33
N THR A 37 -9.83 -3.40 7.35
CA THR A 37 -10.68 -3.52 8.54
C THR A 37 -12.16 -3.29 8.24
N ALA A 38 -12.49 -2.67 7.11
CA ALA A 38 -13.87 -2.45 6.68
C ALA A 38 -14.47 -3.67 5.95
N SER A 39 -13.68 -4.38 5.13
CA SER A 39 -14.18 -5.53 4.35
C SER A 39 -13.72 -6.88 4.88
N ASN A 40 -12.76 -6.93 5.79
CA ASN A 40 -12.07 -8.13 6.26
C ASN A 40 -11.46 -8.97 5.11
N MET A 41 -10.99 -8.31 4.05
CA MET A 41 -10.32 -8.93 2.89
C MET A 41 -8.93 -8.33 2.71
N LEU A 42 -8.11 -8.88 1.80
CA LEU A 42 -6.82 -8.28 1.48
C LEU A 42 -6.98 -6.81 1.07
N ALA A 43 -6.19 -5.94 1.67
CA ALA A 43 -6.22 -4.52 1.35
C ALA A 43 -5.73 -4.30 -0.09
N GLY A 44 -6.57 -3.64 -0.89
CA GLY A 44 -6.21 -3.18 -2.22
C GLY A 44 -5.60 -1.78 -2.19
N SER A 45 -5.12 -1.29 -3.33
CA SER A 45 -4.50 0.04 -3.48
C SER A 45 -5.41 1.21 -3.12
N TYR A 46 -6.73 1.00 -3.14
CA TYR A 46 -7.74 2.01 -2.81
C TYR A 46 -8.09 2.05 -1.32
N CYS A 47 -7.62 1.09 -0.51
CA CYS A 47 -7.91 1.09 0.93
C CYS A 47 -7.21 2.27 1.63
N PRO A 48 -7.96 3.15 2.31
CA PRO A 48 -7.35 4.21 3.12
C PRO A 48 -6.43 3.62 4.18
N ALA A 49 -5.29 4.26 4.43
CA ALA A 49 -4.27 3.75 5.37
C ALA A 49 -4.82 3.49 6.79
N GLU A 50 -5.79 4.29 7.24
CA GLU A 50 -6.44 4.12 8.55
C GLU A 50 -7.32 2.86 8.64
N THR A 51 -7.72 2.32 7.50
CA THR A 51 -8.51 1.08 7.39
C THR A 51 -7.65 -0.14 7.07
N VAL A 52 -6.33 0.02 6.95
CA VAL A 52 -5.42 -1.09 6.68
C VAL A 52 -4.75 -1.49 7.99
N THR A 53 -4.86 -2.77 8.34
CA THR A 53 -4.09 -3.37 9.43
C THR A 53 -3.12 -4.40 8.86
N THR A 54 -1.90 -4.44 9.40
CA THR A 54 -0.87 -5.39 9.00
C THR A 54 -0.73 -6.46 10.07
N GLY A 55 -0.72 -7.72 9.66
CA GLY A 55 -0.59 -8.87 10.57
C GLY A 55 0.29 -9.97 9.99
N VAL A 56 0.75 -10.85 10.88
CA VAL A 56 1.41 -12.10 10.50
C VAL A 56 0.39 -13.23 10.45
N TYR A 57 0.49 -14.05 9.42
CA TYR A 57 -0.39 -15.18 9.16
C TYR A 57 0.42 -16.43 8.81
N VAL A 58 -0.21 -17.58 9.02
CA VAL A 58 0.35 -18.89 8.68
C VAL A 58 -0.11 -19.30 7.28
N ILE A 59 0.80 -19.80 6.45
CA ILE A 59 0.52 -20.34 5.11
C ILE A 59 0.81 -21.84 5.04
N GLY A 60 0.17 -22.53 4.09
CA GLY A 60 0.35 -23.98 3.89
C GLY A 60 -0.34 -24.89 4.90
N GLY A 61 -1.08 -24.33 5.87
CA GLY A 61 -1.86 -25.10 6.85
C GLY A 61 -3.23 -25.56 6.34
N SER A 62 -3.95 -26.32 7.18
CA SER A 62 -5.30 -26.84 6.87
C SER A 62 -6.36 -26.23 7.78
N GLU A 63 -7.50 -25.82 7.20
CA GLU A 63 -8.66 -25.26 7.93
C GLU A 63 -9.29 -26.23 8.95
N THR A 64 -8.93 -27.51 8.90
CA THR A 64 -9.40 -28.54 9.85
C THR A 64 -8.50 -28.70 11.08
N THR A 65 -7.48 -27.86 11.23
CA THR A 65 -6.52 -27.92 12.33
C THR A 65 -6.71 -26.74 13.30
N GLU A 66 -6.01 -26.80 14.43
CA GLU A 66 -6.00 -25.71 15.43
C GLU A 66 -5.49 -24.38 14.88
N ASP A 67 -4.75 -24.41 13.77
CA ASP A 67 -4.18 -23.23 13.13
C ASP A 67 -5.17 -22.45 12.28
N ALA A 68 -6.36 -23.02 12.01
CA ALA A 68 -7.42 -22.42 11.19
C ALA A 68 -7.68 -20.91 11.41
N PRO A 69 -7.78 -20.38 12.64
CA PRO A 69 -8.02 -18.94 12.85
C PRO A 69 -6.83 -18.03 12.46
N TYR A 70 -5.65 -18.59 12.22
CA TYR A 70 -4.42 -17.85 11.87
C TYR A 70 -4.00 -18.07 10.41
N LEU A 71 -4.73 -18.92 9.68
CA LEU A 71 -4.39 -19.25 8.29
C LEU A 71 -4.73 -18.11 7.34
N LEU A 72 -3.79 -17.81 6.45
CA LEU A 72 -4.05 -17.09 5.22
C LEU A 72 -4.38 -18.11 4.12
N THR A 73 -5.66 -18.42 3.97
CA THR A 73 -6.12 -19.46 3.04
C THR A 73 -6.04 -18.99 1.58
N ASP A 74 -5.99 -19.93 0.63
CA ASP A 74 -6.02 -19.58 -0.80
C ASP A 74 -7.30 -18.84 -1.19
N ALA A 75 -8.43 -19.19 -0.56
CA ALA A 75 -9.68 -18.47 -0.72
C ALA A 75 -9.55 -17.01 -0.27
N PHE A 76 -8.86 -16.75 0.85
CA PHE A 76 -8.58 -15.39 1.32
C PHE A 76 -7.62 -14.66 0.38
N LEU A 77 -6.56 -15.33 -0.10
CA LEU A 77 -5.60 -14.77 -1.06
C LEU A 77 -6.25 -14.39 -2.40
N SER A 78 -7.35 -15.05 -2.77
CA SER A 78 -8.11 -14.74 -3.99
C SER A 78 -9.05 -13.54 -3.87
N GLN A 79 -9.23 -12.99 -2.66
CA GLN A 79 -10.17 -11.90 -2.40
C GLN A 79 -9.45 -10.62 -2.02
N THR A 80 -9.67 -9.57 -2.82
CA THR A 80 -9.24 -8.21 -2.50
C THR A 80 -10.44 -7.39 -2.08
N CYS A 81 -10.22 -6.46 -1.15
CA CYS A 81 -11.20 -5.52 -0.65
C CYS A 81 -12.07 -4.93 -1.78
N THR A 82 -13.37 -5.16 -1.70
CA THR A 82 -14.36 -4.69 -2.68
C THR A 82 -15.02 -3.38 -2.27
N VAL A 83 -14.94 -3.00 -0.99
CA VAL A 83 -15.57 -1.79 -0.45
C VAL A 83 -14.79 -0.52 -0.81
N HIS A 84 -13.47 -0.62 -0.95
CA HIS A 84 -12.64 0.47 -1.45
C HIS A 84 -12.17 0.12 -2.86
N ASN A 85 -12.66 0.86 -3.83
CA ASN A 85 -12.34 0.73 -5.24
C ASN A 85 -12.32 2.12 -5.86
N GLU A 86 -11.97 2.24 -7.14
CA GLU A 86 -11.88 3.51 -7.85
C GLU A 86 -13.16 4.37 -7.70
N PHE A 87 -14.34 3.75 -7.70
CA PHE A 87 -15.64 4.43 -7.62
C PHE A 87 -16.09 4.78 -6.19
N ASN A 88 -15.56 4.09 -5.18
CA ASN A 88 -15.91 4.29 -3.76
C ASN A 88 -14.71 4.73 -2.91
N SER A 89 -13.62 5.16 -3.54
CA SER A 89 -12.46 5.70 -2.86
C SER A 89 -12.71 7.16 -2.51
N THR A 90 -13.47 7.41 -1.45
CA THR A 90 -13.48 8.71 -0.78
C THR A 90 -12.15 8.84 -0.02
N TYR A 91 -11.07 9.03 -0.76
CA TYR A 91 -9.83 9.51 -0.19
C TYR A 91 -10.11 10.91 0.38
N THR A 92 -10.41 10.97 1.68
CA THR A 92 -10.47 12.21 2.45
C THR A 92 -9.11 12.49 3.06
N GLY A 93 -8.03 12.31 2.29
CA GLY A 93 -6.74 12.85 2.64
C GLY A 93 -6.86 14.36 2.60
N THR A 94 -7.23 14.94 3.75
CA THR A 94 -7.14 16.38 3.91
C THR A 94 -5.65 16.67 3.98
N ASN A 95 -5.04 16.97 2.83
CA ASN A 95 -3.74 17.64 2.82
C ASN A 95 -3.97 18.98 3.50
N SER A 96 -3.86 18.99 4.82
CA SER A 96 -3.90 20.18 5.64
C SER A 96 -2.62 20.95 5.33
N PHE A 97 -2.68 21.78 4.28
CA PHE A 97 -1.75 22.86 4.10
C PHE A 97 -1.98 23.83 5.27
N PRO A 98 -0.97 24.10 6.12
CA PRO A 98 -1.13 25.09 7.18
C PRO A 98 -1.18 26.47 6.52
N GLY A 99 -2.40 27.00 6.31
CA GLY A 99 -2.55 28.38 5.83
C GLY A 99 -3.87 28.76 5.15
N SER A 100 -4.79 27.86 4.84
CA SER A 100 -6.06 28.26 4.21
C SER A 100 -7.18 28.40 5.25
N THR A 101 -7.33 29.60 5.80
CA THR A 101 -8.58 29.97 6.48
C THR A 101 -9.70 30.08 5.46
N GLY A 102 -10.61 29.11 5.49
CA GLY A 102 -11.99 29.28 5.04
C GLY A 102 -12.30 28.86 3.61
N VAL A 103 -12.65 27.58 3.42
CA VAL A 103 -13.74 27.21 2.50
C VAL A 103 -14.64 26.20 3.20
N ASN A 104 -15.88 26.61 3.42
CA ASN A 104 -17.00 25.80 3.92
C ASN A 104 -17.40 24.80 2.81
N PRO A 105 -17.91 23.58 3.10
CA PRO A 105 -18.25 22.62 2.06
C PRO A 105 -19.44 23.15 1.24
N ILE A 106 -19.20 23.34 -0.05
CA ILE A 106 -20.24 23.76 -1.00
C ILE A 106 -21.18 22.56 -1.19
N GLY A 107 -22.39 22.71 -0.66
CA GLY A 107 -23.51 21.80 -0.92
C GLY A 107 -23.88 21.76 -2.40
N ALA A 108 -24.44 20.62 -2.79
CA ALA A 108 -24.95 20.32 -4.13
C ALA A 108 -25.88 21.41 -4.69
N ASP A 109 -25.78 21.74 -5.99
CA ASP A 109 -26.66 21.24 -7.08
C ASP A 109 -26.24 21.91 -8.44
N PRO A 110 -26.95 21.79 -9.60
CA PRO A 110 -26.41 21.17 -10.82
C PRO A 110 -26.43 22.12 -12.04
N ALA A 111 -26.06 21.57 -13.21
CA ALA A 111 -26.29 22.08 -14.56
C ALA A 111 -25.44 23.26 -15.07
N GLY A 112 -25.00 23.12 -16.33
CA GLY A 112 -24.92 24.24 -17.27
C GLY A 112 -23.52 24.65 -17.75
N ASP A 113 -23.06 23.95 -18.77
CA ASP A 113 -22.54 24.47 -20.05
C ASP A 113 -21.50 25.61 -20.13
N ALA A 114 -20.62 25.38 -21.11
CA ALA A 114 -19.91 26.33 -21.95
C ALA A 114 -18.75 27.18 -21.37
N SER A 115 -17.56 26.71 -21.76
CA SER A 115 -16.61 27.44 -22.59
C SER A 115 -15.73 28.52 -21.94
N THR A 116 -14.44 28.18 -21.96
CA THR A 116 -13.24 29.02 -21.90
C THR A 116 -13.33 30.28 -22.81
N PRO A 117 -12.49 31.32 -22.60
CA PRO A 117 -11.14 31.26 -23.18
C PRO A 117 -10.01 32.01 -22.42
N ASP A 118 -8.79 31.52 -22.65
CA ASP A 118 -7.51 32.25 -22.76
C ASP A 118 -6.98 33.02 -21.52
N ALA A 119 -5.68 33.18 -21.29
CA ALA A 119 -4.44 32.73 -21.92
C ALA A 119 -3.28 33.09 -20.95
N SER A 120 -2.14 32.40 -21.10
CA SER A 120 -0.79 33.00 -21.10
C SER A 120 -0.26 33.48 -19.73
N THR A 121 0.94 33.16 -19.22
CA THR A 121 2.24 32.61 -19.62
C THR A 121 2.99 32.35 -18.28
N THR A 122 3.97 31.46 -18.07
CA THR A 122 5.23 31.21 -18.78
C THR A 122 5.81 29.90 -18.23
N THR A 123 6.15 28.94 -19.11
CA THR A 123 6.81 27.69 -18.74
C THR A 123 8.19 27.64 -19.42
N THR A 124 9.21 27.64 -18.57
CA THR A 124 10.56 27.03 -18.67
C THR A 124 11.33 26.99 -19.99
N ASP A 125 12.49 27.63 -19.91
CA ASP A 125 13.74 27.40 -20.64
C ASP A 125 14.20 25.93 -20.59
N PRO A 126 14.66 25.32 -21.69
CA PRO A 126 15.48 24.12 -21.61
C PRO A 126 16.82 24.22 -22.36
N ALA A 127 17.82 23.60 -21.72
CA ALA A 127 19.03 23.02 -22.31
C ALA A 127 20.21 23.96 -22.64
N ALA A 128 21.16 24.03 -21.71
CA ALA A 128 22.57 24.23 -22.03
C ALA A 128 23.28 22.86 -22.00
N THR A 129 23.59 22.33 -23.18
CA THR A 129 24.59 21.28 -23.38
C THR A 129 25.75 21.87 -24.16
N THR A 130 26.95 21.57 -23.66
CA THR A 130 28.26 22.11 -24.04
C THR A 130 28.74 21.65 -25.42
N ASP A 131 29.66 22.46 -25.95
CA ASP A 131 30.80 22.08 -26.80
C ASP A 131 30.56 21.98 -28.32
N GLN A 132 31.21 22.87 -29.09
CA GLN A 132 32.28 22.53 -30.06
C GLN A 132 32.78 23.81 -30.77
N SER A 133 34.11 23.90 -30.81
CA SER A 133 34.98 24.81 -31.57
C SER A 133 34.72 24.80 -33.08
N VAL A 134 34.90 25.93 -33.78
CA VAL A 134 35.80 26.13 -34.97
C VAL A 134 35.77 27.58 -35.50
N ASP A 135 36.96 28.06 -35.94
CA ASP A 135 37.33 29.13 -36.91
C ASP A 135 36.58 30.48 -36.91
N GLY A 136 37.21 31.65 -36.94
CA GLY A 136 38.45 32.02 -37.63
C GLY A 136 38.13 33.08 -38.69
N GLN A 137 38.31 34.37 -38.37
CA GLN A 137 38.84 35.43 -39.26
C GLN A 137 38.97 36.78 -38.54
#